data_AF-A0A0B2VM95-F1
#
_entry.id   AF-A0A0B2VM95-F1
#
_cell.length_a   1.000
_cell.length_b   1.000
_cell.length_c   1.000
_cell.angle_alpha   90.00
_cell.angle_beta   90.00
_cell.angle_gamma   90.00
#
_symmetry.space_group_name_H-M   'P 1'
#
loop_
_entity.id
_entity.type
_entity.pdbx_description
1 polymer ?
#
loop_
_entity_poly.entity_id
_entity_poly.type
_entity_poly.pdbx_seq_one_letter_code
_entity_poly.pdbx_strand_id
1 'polypeptide(L)'
;MRMINIMDMYKRRLHREKLLQKLQDISCLRDAQLMVQLLLNQSDYPKALECIETAQDVLSSDLRGIICFRHLSSQLQELYKVIGKMLQEEFVALVQKELGRSCENEAEATCQDGQLNPIVLGLLRVKEYRFVHVLQQEIVEAIKNSLRQIIKAHVVSSCRDQQLAVFDPTLGSLGNQMRKLSLDEWLLALEHLLRVLFFMCRRVQSIQELILENIDRHAAILHENPLEPSVPVPTDRTSTGFIHFYPLQ
;
A
#
# COMPACT_ATOMS: atom_id res chain seq x y z
N MET A 1 57.26 -31.21 -0.84
CA MET A 1 56.03 -32.03 -0.82
C MET A 1 55.04 -31.65 0.29
N ARG A 2 55.42 -31.61 1.58
CA ARG A 2 54.48 -31.29 2.69
C ARG A 2 53.77 -29.92 2.59
N MET A 3 54.47 -28.89 2.14
CA MET A 3 53.96 -27.52 2.03
C MET A 3 52.88 -27.37 0.92
N ILE A 4 52.97 -28.17 -0.14
CA ILE A 4 51.98 -28.22 -1.22
C ILE A 4 50.68 -28.85 -0.70
N ASN A 5 50.77 -29.93 0.08
CA ASN A 5 49.60 -30.55 0.72
C ASN A 5 48.93 -29.61 1.72
N ILE A 6 49.69 -28.83 2.50
CA ILE A 6 49.13 -27.84 3.42
C ILE A 6 48.39 -26.74 2.65
N MET A 7 48.99 -26.21 1.58
CA MET A 7 48.32 -25.21 0.72
C MET A 7 47.07 -25.78 0.03
N ASP A 8 47.10 -27.04 -0.41
CA ASP A 8 45.95 -27.67 -1.06
C ASP A 8 44.80 -27.94 -0.07
N MET A 9 45.13 -28.35 1.16
CA MET A 9 44.15 -28.49 2.24
C MET A 9 43.54 -27.13 2.64
N TYR A 10 44.35 -26.07 2.69
CA TYR A 10 43.87 -24.72 2.94
C TYR A 10 42.93 -24.23 1.82
N LYS A 11 43.30 -24.44 0.55
CA LYS A 11 42.42 -24.12 -0.59
C LYS A 11 41.10 -24.89 -0.56
N ARG A 12 41.14 -26.19 -0.22
CA ARG A 12 39.92 -27.03 -0.09
C ARG A 12 39.04 -26.55 1.06
N ARG A 13 39.63 -26.16 2.19
CA ARG A 13 38.88 -25.59 3.32
C ARG A 13 38.19 -24.29 2.93
N LEU A 14 38.90 -23.36 2.29
CA LEU A 14 38.32 -22.10 1.82
C LEU A 14 37.19 -22.32 0.80
N HIS A 15 37.33 -23.29 -0.10
CA HIS A 15 36.26 -23.65 -1.03
C HIS A 15 35.04 -24.25 -0.32
N ARG A 16 35.25 -25.10 0.70
CA ARG A 16 34.15 -25.65 1.50
C ARG A 16 33.43 -24.58 2.31
N GLU A 17 34.15 -23.62 2.88
CA GLU A 17 33.56 -22.48 3.59
C GLU A 17 32.70 -21.62 2.65
N LYS A 18 33.19 -21.32 1.44
CA LYS A 18 32.41 -20.61 0.41
C LYS A 18 31.17 -21.39 -0.06
N LEU A 19 31.30 -22.71 -0.20
CA LEU A 19 30.17 -23.56 -0.58
C LEU A 19 29.12 -23.64 0.53
N LEU A 20 29.57 -23.74 1.79
CA LEU A 20 28.69 -23.75 2.96
C LEU A 20 27.90 -22.44 3.05
N GLN A 21 28.56 -21.29 2.85
CA GLN A 21 27.88 -19.99 2.83
C GLN A 21 26.78 -19.96 1.77
N LYS A 22 27.09 -20.34 0.53
CA LYS A 22 26.09 -20.39 -0.56
C LYS A 22 24.93 -21.34 -0.25
N LEU A 23 25.18 -22.48 0.40
CA LEU A 23 24.12 -23.41 0.81
C LEU A 23 23.23 -22.83 1.93
N GLN A 24 23.81 -22.04 2.85
CA GLN A 24 23.05 -21.32 3.88
C GLN A 24 22.18 -20.23 3.27
N ASP A 25 22.72 -19.44 2.34
CA ASP A 25 21.96 -18.41 1.62
C ASP A 25 20.78 -19.02 0.84
N ILE A 26 20.98 -20.20 0.22
CA ILE A 26 19.92 -20.96 -0.46
C ILE A 26 18.86 -21.46 0.52
N SER A 27 19.25 -21.93 1.71
CA SER A 27 18.30 -22.33 2.74
C SER A 27 17.47 -21.14 3.21
N CYS A 28 18.11 -20.00 3.47
CA CYS A 28 17.44 -18.76 3.89
C CYS A 28 16.41 -18.32 2.85
N LEU A 29 16.76 -18.37 1.57
CA LEU A 29 15.87 -18.02 0.46
C LEU A 29 14.64 -18.91 0.36
N ARG A 30 14.81 -20.23 0.57
CA ARG A 30 13.69 -21.18 0.61
C ARG A 30 12.75 -20.86 1.78
N ASP A 31 13.32 -20.55 2.94
CA ASP A 31 12.56 -20.25 4.15
C ASP A 31 11.84 -18.88 4.01
N ALA A 32 12.45 -17.90 3.31
CA ALA A 32 11.81 -16.62 2.96
C ALA A 32 10.55 -16.80 2.10
N GLN A 33 10.57 -17.71 1.11
CA GLN A 33 9.39 -17.98 0.28
C GLN A 33 8.20 -18.51 1.10
N LEU A 34 8.44 -19.38 2.09
CA LEU A 34 7.43 -19.86 3.02
C LEU A 34 6.97 -18.75 3.98
N MET A 35 7.90 -17.91 4.43
CA MET A 35 7.62 -16.78 5.32
C MET A 35 6.74 -15.72 4.65
N VAL A 36 6.96 -15.41 3.37
CA VAL A 36 6.09 -14.49 2.62
C VAL A 36 4.66 -15.03 2.55
N GLN A 37 4.47 -16.34 2.28
CA GLN A 37 3.14 -16.94 2.27
C GLN A 37 2.46 -16.87 3.65
N LEU A 38 3.22 -17.08 4.73
CA LEU A 38 2.71 -16.95 6.09
C LEU A 38 2.29 -15.50 6.41
N LEU A 39 3.12 -14.53 6.05
CA LEU A 39 2.87 -13.10 6.30
C LEU A 39 1.66 -12.59 5.52
N LEU A 40 1.46 -13.06 4.29
CA LEU A 40 0.26 -12.77 3.51
C LEU A 40 -1.01 -13.34 4.17
N ASN A 41 -0.95 -14.56 4.71
CA ASN A 41 -2.07 -15.15 5.45
C ASN A 41 -2.38 -14.40 6.76
N GLN A 42 -1.40 -13.66 7.31
CA GLN A 42 -1.54 -12.85 8.52
C GLN A 42 -1.86 -11.37 8.21
N SER A 43 -2.04 -11.01 6.94
CA SER A 43 -2.24 -9.63 6.47
C SER A 43 -1.10 -8.67 6.85
N ASP A 44 0.11 -9.20 7.09
CA ASP A 44 1.31 -8.41 7.38
C ASP A 44 2.10 -8.11 6.09
N TYR A 45 1.43 -7.37 5.21
CA TYR A 45 1.95 -6.98 3.90
C TYR A 45 3.26 -6.20 3.96
N PRO A 46 3.46 -5.23 4.88
CA PRO A 46 4.73 -4.49 4.95
C PRO A 46 5.93 -5.40 5.17
N LYS A 47 5.83 -6.38 6.09
CA LYS A 47 6.92 -7.35 6.33
C LYS A 47 7.08 -8.34 5.17
N ALA A 48 5.98 -8.73 4.52
CA ALA A 48 6.07 -9.59 3.34
C ALA A 48 6.86 -8.93 2.21
N LEU A 49 6.63 -7.63 1.96
CA LEU A 49 7.34 -6.84 0.96
C LEU A 49 8.83 -6.69 1.30
N GLU A 50 9.16 -6.45 2.57
CA GLU A 50 10.55 -6.36 3.05
C GLU A 50 11.32 -7.68 2.89
N CYS A 51 10.64 -8.80 3.17
CA CYS A 51 11.20 -10.13 2.99
C CYS A 51 11.50 -10.42 1.51
N ILE A 52 10.62 -9.98 0.60
CA ILE A 52 10.86 -10.08 -0.85
C ILE A 52 12.05 -9.22 -1.28
N GLU A 53 12.13 -7.95 -0.84
CA GLU A 53 13.24 -7.05 -1.16
C GLU A 53 14.58 -7.63 -0.67
N THR A 54 14.63 -8.08 0.59
CA THR A 54 15.81 -8.74 1.16
C THR A 54 16.21 -10.00 0.39
N ALA A 55 15.23 -10.82 -0.03
CA ALA A 55 15.50 -12.01 -0.84
C ALA A 55 16.05 -11.65 -2.23
N GLN A 56 15.59 -10.55 -2.84
CA GLN A 56 16.15 -10.04 -4.10
C GLN A 56 17.58 -9.53 -3.92
N ASP A 57 17.89 -8.89 -2.79
CA ASP A 57 19.24 -8.41 -2.48
C ASP A 57 20.24 -9.56 -2.30
N VAL A 58 19.88 -10.59 -1.53
CA VAL A 58 20.70 -11.81 -1.36
C VAL A 58 20.90 -12.53 -2.70
N LEU A 59 19.86 -12.57 -3.55
CA LEU A 59 19.96 -13.15 -4.89
C LEU A 59 20.94 -12.39 -5.80
N SER A 60 20.91 -11.05 -5.75
CA SER A 60 21.71 -10.18 -6.61
C SER A 60 23.15 -10.00 -6.15
N SER A 61 23.42 -10.17 -4.85
CA SER A 61 24.75 -10.06 -4.25
C SER A 61 25.43 -11.43 -4.09
N ASP A 62 24.94 -12.25 -3.16
CA ASP A 62 25.60 -13.47 -2.68
C ASP A 62 25.42 -14.67 -3.61
N LEU A 63 24.29 -14.73 -4.32
CA LEU A 63 23.94 -15.83 -5.24
C LEU A 63 24.11 -15.48 -6.72
N ARG A 64 24.79 -14.36 -7.03
CA ARG A 64 25.05 -13.93 -8.40
C ARG A 64 25.75 -15.02 -9.22
N GLY A 65 25.16 -15.37 -10.37
CA GLY A 65 25.71 -16.36 -11.30
C GLY A 65 25.27 -17.82 -11.07
N ILE A 66 24.44 -18.10 -10.06
CA ILE A 66 23.87 -19.44 -9.86
C ILE A 66 22.67 -19.63 -10.82
N ILE A 67 22.86 -20.48 -11.82
CA ILE A 67 21.89 -20.70 -12.91
C ILE A 67 20.54 -21.20 -12.38
N CYS A 68 20.54 -22.01 -11.31
CA CYS A 68 19.34 -22.57 -10.71
C CYS A 68 18.33 -21.50 -10.23
N PHE A 69 18.78 -20.27 -9.95
CA PHE A 69 17.92 -19.17 -9.47
C PHE A 69 17.64 -18.11 -10.53
N ARG A 70 18.02 -18.31 -11.80
CA ARG A 70 17.82 -17.27 -12.84
C ARG A 70 16.37 -16.83 -13.01
N HIS A 71 15.41 -17.68 -12.67
CA HIS A 71 13.97 -17.40 -12.75
C HIS A 71 13.38 -16.90 -11.43
N LEU A 72 14.09 -17.06 -10.31
CA LEU A 72 13.54 -16.72 -9.01
C LEU A 72 13.43 -15.20 -8.82
N SER A 73 14.40 -14.43 -9.33
CA SER A 73 14.27 -12.96 -9.35
C SER A 73 13.01 -12.50 -10.09
N SER A 74 12.70 -13.08 -11.25
CA SER A 74 11.44 -12.78 -11.94
C SER A 74 10.20 -13.25 -11.16
N GLN A 75 10.27 -14.40 -10.48
CA GLN A 75 9.15 -14.88 -9.66
C GLN A 75 8.88 -13.98 -8.44
N LEU A 76 9.93 -13.52 -7.77
CA LEU A 76 9.82 -12.57 -6.65
C LEU A 76 9.25 -11.22 -7.12
N GLN A 77 9.65 -10.76 -8.31
CA GLN A 77 9.10 -9.54 -8.89
C GLN A 77 7.62 -9.68 -9.25
N GLU A 78 7.21 -10.83 -9.80
CA GLU A 78 5.79 -11.09 -10.05
C GLU A 78 5.01 -11.22 -8.74
N LEU A 79 5.56 -11.87 -7.72
CA LEU A 79 4.94 -11.93 -6.39
C LEU A 79 4.75 -10.54 -5.79
N TYR A 80 5.75 -9.67 -5.90
CA TYR A 80 5.66 -8.27 -5.47
C TYR A 80 4.49 -7.53 -6.15
N LYS A 81 4.33 -7.70 -7.48
CA LYS A 81 3.21 -7.11 -8.23
C LYS A 81 1.86 -7.69 -7.82
N VAL A 82 1.77 -9.00 -7.57
CA VAL A 82 0.54 -9.65 -7.13
C VAL A 82 0.11 -9.11 -5.77
N ILE A 83 1.05 -8.96 -4.82
CA ILE A 83 0.78 -8.36 -3.52
C ILE A 83 0.27 -6.93 -3.68
N GLY A 84 0.86 -6.13 -4.58
CA GLY A 84 0.37 -4.80 -4.90
C GLY A 84 -1.10 -4.77 -5.36
N LYS A 85 -1.51 -5.73 -6.20
CA LYS A 85 -2.91 -5.87 -6.63
C LYS A 85 -3.83 -6.30 -5.48
N MET A 86 -3.41 -7.28 -4.68
CA MET A 86 -4.17 -7.74 -3.52
C MET A 86 -4.40 -6.60 -2.52
N LEU A 87 -3.36 -5.81 -2.23
CA LEU A 87 -3.45 -4.62 -1.38
C LEU A 87 -4.45 -3.60 -1.92
N GLN A 88 -4.48 -3.40 -3.24
CA GLN A 88 -5.42 -2.48 -3.86
C GLN A 88 -6.87 -2.99 -3.73
N GLU A 89 -7.11 -4.28 -3.98
CA GLU A 89 -8.43 -4.89 -3.84
C GLU A 89 -8.92 -4.86 -2.37
N GLU A 90 -8.06 -5.18 -1.42
CA GLU A 90 -8.38 -5.10 0.00
C GLU A 90 -8.62 -3.67 0.47
N PHE A 91 -7.84 -2.70 -0.01
CA PHE A 91 -8.07 -1.29 0.27
C PHE A 91 -9.46 -0.86 -0.18
N VAL A 92 -9.87 -1.23 -1.40
CA VAL A 92 -11.20 -0.91 -1.91
C VAL A 92 -12.29 -1.56 -1.06
N ALA A 93 -12.14 -2.84 -0.72
CA ALA A 93 -13.11 -3.55 0.11
C ALA A 93 -13.26 -2.92 1.49
N LEU A 94 -12.15 -2.52 2.13
CA LEU A 94 -12.19 -1.85 3.42
C LEU A 94 -12.79 -0.45 3.34
N VAL A 95 -12.43 0.34 2.33
CA VAL A 95 -12.99 1.68 2.13
C VAL A 95 -14.50 1.60 1.85
N GLN A 96 -14.94 0.68 0.99
CA GLN A 96 -16.37 0.44 0.74
C GLN A 96 -17.10 0.02 2.01
N LYS A 97 -16.50 -0.87 2.81
CA LYS A 97 -17.05 -1.29 4.10
C LYS A 97 -17.11 -0.12 5.09
N GLU A 98 -16.11 0.74 5.15
CA GLU A 98 -16.07 1.87 6.09
C GLU A 98 -17.04 2.98 5.67
N LEU A 99 -17.09 3.33 4.38
CA LEU A 99 -17.99 4.33 3.83
C LEU A 99 -19.44 3.85 3.73
N GLY A 100 -19.67 2.55 3.64
CA GLY A 100 -21.01 1.94 3.59
C GLY A 100 -21.70 1.80 4.95
N ARG A 101 -20.99 2.00 6.07
CA ARG A 101 -21.60 1.99 7.43
C ARG A 101 -22.47 3.22 7.64
N SER A 102 -23.53 3.07 8.47
CA SER A 102 -24.34 4.24 8.87
C SER A 102 -23.49 5.31 9.55
N CYS A 103 -23.86 6.58 9.35
CA CYS A 103 -23.13 7.78 9.74
C CYS A 103 -24.09 8.72 10.51
N GLU A 104 -24.63 8.28 11.63
CA GLU A 104 -25.65 9.05 12.35
C GLU A 104 -25.11 9.76 13.60
N ASN A 105 -23.96 9.30 14.09
CA ASN A 105 -23.33 9.75 15.33
C ASN A 105 -21.82 10.01 15.18
N GLU A 106 -21.27 10.81 16.08
CA GLU A 106 -19.84 11.17 16.10
C GLU A 106 -18.93 9.94 16.33
N ALA A 107 -19.34 9.00 17.17
CA ALA A 107 -18.60 7.75 17.40
C ALA A 107 -18.54 6.84 16.16
N GLU A 108 -19.52 6.96 15.26
CA GLU A 108 -19.54 6.25 13.98
C GLU A 108 -18.73 7.02 12.92
N ALA A 109 -18.59 8.33 13.06
CA ALA A 109 -17.87 9.15 12.11
C ALA A 109 -16.34 8.95 12.14
N THR A 110 -15.79 8.32 13.17
CA THR A 110 -14.35 8.00 13.22
C THR A 110 -14.05 6.70 12.50
N CYS A 111 -12.96 6.64 11.73
CA CYS A 111 -12.48 5.40 11.12
C CYS A 111 -12.12 4.38 12.21
N GLN A 112 -12.81 3.25 12.25
CA GLN A 112 -12.61 2.25 13.32
C GLN A 112 -11.64 1.12 12.91
N ASP A 113 -11.36 0.96 11.62
CA ASP A 113 -10.67 -0.22 11.11
C ASP A 113 -9.14 -0.05 11.15
N GLY A 114 -8.51 -0.60 12.20
CA GLY A 114 -7.05 -0.67 12.33
C GLY A 114 -6.36 -1.48 11.21
N GLN A 115 -7.14 -2.22 10.39
CA GLN A 115 -6.66 -2.95 9.22
C GLN A 115 -6.28 -2.02 8.06
N LEU A 116 -6.77 -0.78 8.03
CA LEU A 116 -6.44 0.17 6.97
C LEU A 116 -4.95 0.58 7.01
N ASN A 117 -4.36 0.67 8.21
CA ASN A 117 -2.95 1.05 8.41
C ASN A 117 -1.95 0.13 7.68
N PRO A 118 -1.92 -1.20 7.91
CA PRO A 118 -0.95 -2.08 7.24
C PRO A 118 -1.14 -2.09 5.72
N ILE A 119 -2.37 -1.91 5.22
CA ILE A 119 -2.66 -1.85 3.79
C ILE A 119 -2.15 -0.55 3.18
N VAL A 120 -2.41 0.60 3.81
CA VAL A 120 -1.88 1.90 3.35
C VAL A 120 -0.35 1.89 3.36
N LEU A 121 0.29 1.37 4.41
CA LEU A 121 1.75 1.21 4.45
C LEU A 121 2.27 0.29 3.35
N GLY A 122 1.57 -0.81 3.08
CA GLY A 122 1.89 -1.71 1.97
C GLY A 122 1.81 -1.00 0.61
N LEU A 123 0.74 -0.25 0.36
CA LEU A 123 0.55 0.52 -0.88
C LEU A 123 1.62 1.61 -1.06
N LEU A 124 2.01 2.28 0.03
CA LEU A 124 3.10 3.27 0.02
C LEU A 124 4.45 2.62 -0.33
N ARG A 125 4.76 1.43 0.22
CA ARG A 125 5.97 0.67 -0.11
C ARG A 125 6.00 0.23 -1.58
N VAL A 126 4.88 -0.24 -2.11
CA VAL A 126 4.75 -0.65 -3.53
C VAL A 126 4.79 0.57 -4.48
N LYS A 127 4.67 1.80 -3.95
CA LYS A 127 4.64 3.07 -4.72
C LYS A 127 3.49 3.15 -5.72
N GLU A 128 2.40 2.43 -5.47
CA GLU A 128 1.20 2.43 -6.31
C GLU A 128 0.16 3.39 -5.75
N TYR A 129 0.22 4.66 -6.17
CA TYR A 129 -0.66 5.73 -5.66
C TYR A 129 -2.05 5.78 -6.30
N ARG A 130 -2.39 4.83 -7.17
CA ARG A 130 -3.71 4.77 -7.84
C ARG A 130 -4.87 4.66 -6.85
N PHE A 131 -4.62 4.15 -5.63
CA PHE A 131 -5.63 4.02 -4.59
C PHE A 131 -6.27 5.38 -4.20
N VAL A 132 -5.56 6.50 -4.37
CA VAL A 132 -6.10 7.85 -4.08
C VAL A 132 -7.25 8.19 -5.03
N HIS A 133 -7.12 7.86 -6.32
CA HIS A 133 -8.19 8.06 -7.29
C HIS A 133 -9.38 7.14 -6.98
N VAL A 134 -9.12 5.90 -6.59
CA VAL A 134 -10.18 4.96 -6.21
C VAL A 134 -10.91 5.46 -4.97
N LEU A 135 -10.19 5.90 -3.93
CA LEU A 135 -10.78 6.52 -2.74
C LEU A 135 -11.70 7.69 -3.11
N GLN A 136 -11.29 8.57 -4.03
CA GLN A 136 -12.13 9.67 -4.50
C GLN A 136 -13.43 9.16 -5.14
N GLN A 137 -13.37 8.14 -5.99
CA GLN A 137 -14.56 7.55 -6.61
C GLN A 137 -15.49 6.90 -5.57
N GLU A 138 -14.93 6.18 -4.61
CA GLU A 138 -15.69 5.53 -3.54
C GLU A 138 -16.38 6.56 -2.62
N ILE A 139 -15.73 7.69 -2.32
CA ILE A 139 -16.36 8.78 -1.57
C ILE A 139 -17.57 9.33 -2.31
N VAL A 140 -17.44 9.59 -3.61
CA VAL A 140 -18.53 10.12 -4.45
C VAL A 140 -19.69 9.11 -4.50
N GLU A 141 -19.40 7.82 -4.67
CA GLU A 141 -20.43 6.79 -4.73
C GLU A 141 -21.09 6.56 -3.37
N ALA A 142 -20.34 6.63 -2.27
CA ALA A 142 -20.87 6.55 -0.92
C ALA A 142 -21.83 7.71 -0.62
N ILE A 143 -21.47 8.96 -0.96
CA ILE A 143 -22.35 10.13 -0.79
C ILE A 143 -23.66 9.95 -1.57
N LYS A 144 -23.57 9.51 -2.83
CA LYS A 144 -24.76 9.22 -3.65
C LYS A 144 -25.63 8.12 -3.03
N ASN A 145 -25.01 7.07 -2.51
CA ASN A 145 -25.70 5.98 -1.83
C ASN A 145 -26.41 6.46 -0.55
N SER A 146 -25.73 7.21 0.32
CA SER A 146 -26.33 7.78 1.52
C SER A 146 -27.54 8.66 1.19
N LEU A 147 -27.41 9.53 0.18
CA LEU A 147 -28.51 10.37 -0.29
C LEU A 147 -29.72 9.52 -0.74
N ARG A 148 -29.47 8.48 -1.54
CA ARG A 148 -30.53 7.56 -2.00
C ARG A 148 -31.21 6.85 -0.84
N GLN A 149 -30.45 6.36 0.15
CA GLN A 149 -31.00 5.64 1.30
C GLN A 149 -31.84 6.53 2.20
N ILE A 150 -31.39 7.75 2.50
CA ILE A 150 -32.12 8.69 3.37
C ILE A 150 -33.44 9.10 2.72
N ILE A 151 -33.41 9.45 1.43
CA ILE A 151 -34.63 9.85 0.72
C ILE A 151 -35.58 8.66 0.60
N LYS A 152 -35.07 7.45 0.33
CA LYS A 152 -35.89 6.24 0.34
C LYS A 152 -36.55 6.02 1.70
N ALA A 153 -35.80 6.17 2.79
CA ALA A 153 -36.32 5.98 4.15
C ALA A 153 -37.48 6.95 4.44
N HIS A 154 -37.31 8.24 4.12
CA HIS A 154 -38.32 9.27 4.34
C HIS A 154 -39.54 9.14 3.39
N VAL A 155 -39.32 8.82 2.12
CA VAL A 155 -40.42 8.58 1.16
C VAL A 155 -41.25 7.36 1.55
N VAL A 156 -40.61 6.26 1.98
CA VAL A 156 -41.32 5.06 2.43
C VAL A 156 -42.07 5.32 3.74
N SER A 157 -41.52 6.10 4.66
CA SER A 157 -42.22 6.45 5.91
C SER A 157 -43.45 7.32 5.67
N SER A 158 -43.38 8.25 4.71
CA SER A 158 -44.46 9.19 4.39
C SER A 158 -45.54 8.59 3.47
N CYS A 159 -45.18 7.66 2.57
CA CYS A 159 -46.12 7.03 1.64
C CYS A 159 -46.78 5.74 2.15
N ARG A 160 -46.99 5.58 3.47
CA ARG A 160 -47.67 4.39 4.05
C ARG A 160 -49.05 4.08 3.44
N ASP A 161 -49.73 5.05 2.80
CA ASP A 161 -51.10 4.89 2.28
C ASP A 161 -51.29 5.00 0.76
N GLN A 162 -50.32 5.45 -0.05
CA GLN A 162 -50.52 5.58 -1.51
C GLN A 162 -49.30 5.18 -2.36
N GLN A 163 -49.47 4.09 -3.12
CA GLN A 163 -48.71 3.69 -4.32
C GLN A 163 -47.20 3.42 -4.14
N LEU A 164 -46.89 2.25 -3.57
CA LEU A 164 -45.55 1.62 -3.50
C LEU A 164 -44.92 1.21 -4.85
N ALA A 165 -45.48 1.57 -6.01
CA ALA A 165 -45.14 0.91 -7.28
C ALA A 165 -43.97 1.51 -8.07
N VAL A 166 -43.48 2.72 -7.77
CA VAL A 166 -42.44 3.37 -8.61
C VAL A 166 -41.42 4.14 -7.76
N PHE A 167 -40.61 3.41 -6.98
CA PHE A 167 -39.35 3.96 -6.49
C PHE A 167 -38.28 3.71 -7.55
N ASP A 168 -37.95 4.74 -8.32
CA ASP A 168 -36.78 4.74 -9.19
C ASP A 168 -35.57 5.23 -8.35
N PRO A 169 -34.49 4.44 -8.23
CA PRO A 169 -33.33 4.79 -7.42
C PRO A 169 -32.38 5.80 -8.09
N THR A 170 -32.67 6.30 -9.29
CA THR A 170 -31.81 7.27 -9.99
C THR A 170 -31.84 8.66 -9.34
N LEU A 171 -30.71 9.39 -9.35
CA LEU A 171 -30.65 10.75 -8.77
C LEU A 171 -31.66 11.72 -9.40
N GLY A 172 -31.97 11.57 -10.69
CA GLY A 172 -32.93 12.42 -11.40
C GLY A 172 -34.38 12.23 -10.95
N SER A 173 -34.76 11.02 -10.51
CA SER A 173 -36.10 10.73 -10.00
C SER A 173 -36.25 11.05 -8.51
N LEU A 174 -35.14 11.12 -7.77
CA LEU A 174 -35.08 11.51 -6.36
C LEU A 174 -35.69 12.89 -6.10
N GLY A 175 -35.37 13.88 -6.95
CA GLY A 175 -35.95 15.23 -6.86
C GLY A 175 -37.47 15.25 -7.07
N ASN A 176 -37.99 14.36 -7.92
CA ASN A 176 -39.44 14.21 -8.13
C ASN A 176 -40.12 13.49 -6.95
N GLN A 177 -39.41 12.59 -6.27
CA GLN A 177 -39.92 11.89 -5.09
C GLN A 177 -39.95 12.82 -3.86
N MET A 178 -38.94 13.66 -3.67
CA MET A 178 -38.92 14.66 -2.59
C MET A 178 -40.06 15.68 -2.71
N ARG A 179 -40.53 15.99 -3.93
CA ARG A 179 -41.69 16.88 -4.16
C ARG A 179 -43.03 16.30 -3.68
N LYS A 180 -43.10 14.99 -3.42
CA LYS A 180 -44.31 14.32 -2.91
C LYS A 180 -44.44 14.42 -1.39
N LEU A 181 -43.38 14.83 -0.70
CA LEU A 181 -43.38 15.01 0.75
C LEU A 181 -44.09 16.32 1.11
N SER A 182 -44.74 16.36 2.27
CA SER A 182 -45.17 17.63 2.86
C SER A 182 -43.96 18.50 3.23
N LEU A 183 -44.20 19.79 3.47
CA LEU A 183 -43.13 20.73 3.84
C LEU A 183 -42.37 20.27 5.10
N ASP A 184 -43.09 19.79 6.11
CA ASP A 184 -42.51 19.34 7.38
C ASP A 184 -41.67 18.07 7.19
N GLU A 185 -42.18 17.10 6.42
CA GLU A 185 -41.45 15.86 6.10
C GLU A 185 -40.22 16.14 5.22
N TRP A 186 -40.32 17.10 4.30
CA TRP A 186 -39.20 17.52 3.47
C TRP A 186 -38.11 18.20 4.31
N LEU A 187 -38.49 19.07 5.25
CA LEU A 187 -37.54 19.72 6.17
C LEU A 187 -36.84 18.70 7.07
N LEU A 188 -37.57 17.72 7.61
CA LEU A 188 -36.99 16.62 8.40
C LEU A 188 -36.05 15.75 7.56
N ALA A 189 -36.41 15.44 6.32
CA ALA A 189 -35.54 14.70 5.41
C ALA A 189 -34.26 15.47 5.06
N LEU A 190 -34.37 16.79 4.86
CA LEU A 190 -33.22 17.66 4.60
C LEU A 190 -32.31 17.77 5.83
N GLU A 191 -32.87 17.95 7.03
CA GLU A 191 -32.09 17.99 8.27
C GLU A 191 -31.34 16.67 8.50
N HIS A 192 -32.02 15.53 8.32
CA HIS A 192 -31.40 14.22 8.41
C HIS A 192 -30.27 14.06 7.36
N LEU A 193 -30.52 14.48 6.12
CA LEU A 193 -29.51 14.43 5.06
C LEU A 193 -28.28 15.26 5.41
N LEU A 194 -28.46 16.52 5.83
CA LEU A 194 -27.36 17.41 6.20
C LEU A 194 -26.55 16.85 7.37
N ARG A 195 -27.21 16.25 8.36
CA ARG A 195 -26.56 15.58 9.49
C ARG A 195 -25.70 14.41 9.04
N VAL A 196 -26.23 13.50 8.21
CA VAL A 196 -25.47 12.35 7.72
C VAL A 196 -24.32 12.79 6.81
N LEU A 197 -24.53 13.80 5.96
CA LEU A 197 -23.46 14.36 5.12
C LEU A 197 -22.33 14.96 5.96
N PHE A 198 -22.67 15.67 7.04
CA PHE A 198 -21.66 16.19 7.97
C PHE A 198 -20.81 15.08 8.59
N PHE A 199 -21.43 13.99 9.07
CA PHE A 199 -20.69 12.86 9.63
C PHE A 199 -19.91 12.07 8.58
N MET A 200 -20.42 11.96 7.34
CA MET A 200 -19.67 11.41 6.22
C MET A 200 -18.41 12.23 5.91
N CYS A 201 -18.50 13.57 5.91
CA CYS A 201 -17.33 14.43 5.75
C CYS A 201 -16.30 14.22 6.87
N ARG A 202 -16.76 14.07 8.12
CA ARG A 202 -15.87 13.75 9.26
C ARG A 202 -15.20 12.39 9.10
N ARG A 203 -15.91 11.37 8.60
CA ARG A 203 -15.33 10.06 8.32
C ARG A 203 -14.29 10.09 7.22
N VAL A 204 -14.57 10.82 6.13
CA VAL A 204 -13.60 11.04 5.06
C VAL A 204 -12.37 11.77 5.59
N GLN A 205 -12.54 12.80 6.43
CA GLN A 205 -11.44 13.50 7.07
C GLN A 205 -10.59 12.55 7.93
N SER A 206 -11.22 11.70 8.75
CA SER A 206 -10.51 10.71 9.58
C SER A 206 -9.70 9.72 8.74
N ILE A 207 -10.24 9.25 7.61
CA ILE A 207 -9.51 8.39 6.67
C ILE A 207 -8.32 9.13 6.05
N GLN A 208 -8.49 10.40 5.68
CA GLN A 208 -7.40 11.22 5.13
C GLN A 208 -6.29 11.47 6.15
N GLU A 209 -6.64 11.81 7.39
CA GLU A 209 -5.69 11.98 8.49
C GLU A 209 -4.89 10.68 8.73
N LEU A 210 -5.55 9.53 8.73
CA LEU A 210 -4.89 8.23 8.82
C LEU A 210 -3.89 8.01 7.67
N ILE A 211 -4.27 8.33 6.44
CA ILE A 211 -3.37 8.19 5.28
C ILE A 211 -2.16 9.13 5.43
N LEU A 212 -2.37 10.38 5.82
CA LEU A 212 -1.30 11.37 6.04
C LEU A 212 -0.34 10.92 7.15
N GLU A 213 -0.86 10.43 8.28
CA GLU A 213 -0.03 9.89 9.35
C GLU A 213 0.83 8.71 8.88
N ASN A 214 0.29 7.84 8.03
CA ASN A 214 1.07 6.72 7.47
C ASN A 214 2.13 7.19 6.47
N ILE A 215 1.86 8.27 5.71
CA ILE A 215 2.86 8.91 4.85
C ILE A 215 4.01 9.48 5.69
N ASP A 216 3.69 10.22 6.76
CA ASP A 216 4.69 10.82 7.64
C ASP A 216 5.53 9.74 8.35
N ARG A 217 4.91 8.67 8.84
CA ARG A 217 5.61 7.50 9.40
C ARG A 217 6.51 6.83 8.37
N HIS A 218 6.03 6.66 7.14
CA HIS A 218 6.84 6.09 6.07
C HIS A 218 8.03 6.99 5.70
N ALA A 219 7.84 8.31 5.66
CA ALA A 219 8.91 9.27 5.43
C ALA A 219 9.97 9.23 6.56
N ALA A 220 9.55 9.11 7.81
CA ALA A 220 10.47 8.96 8.95
C ALA A 220 11.33 7.69 8.83
N ILE A 221 10.75 6.55 8.45
CA ILE A 221 11.48 5.29 8.25
C ILE A 221 12.53 5.42 7.13
N LEU A 222 12.22 6.15 6.06
CA LEU A 222 13.19 6.42 4.99
C LEU A 222 14.33 7.33 5.46
N HIS A 223 14.07 8.26 6.36
CA HIS A 223 15.09 9.15 6.93
C HIS A 223 16.00 8.44 7.95
N GLU A 224 15.52 7.42 8.67
CA GLU A 224 16.32 6.61 9.60
C GLU A 224 17.19 5.54 8.90
N ASN A 225 16.88 5.18 7.65
CA ASN A 225 17.69 4.27 6.82
C ASN A 225 18.36 5.00 5.64
N PRO A 226 19.45 5.77 5.85
CA PRO A 226 20.25 6.30 4.76
C PRO A 226 21.14 5.18 4.19
N LEU A 227 20.55 4.26 3.42
CA LEU A 227 21.30 3.44 2.46
C LEU A 227 21.24 4.09 1.08
N GLU A 228 21.80 5.30 0.96
CA GLU A 228 22.38 5.73 -0.30
C GLU A 228 23.90 5.88 -0.10
N PRO A 229 24.73 5.03 -0.74
CA PRO A 229 26.14 5.37 -0.90
C PRO A 229 26.20 6.61 -1.78
N SER A 230 26.60 7.73 -1.19
CA SER A 230 26.99 8.94 -1.91
C SER A 230 27.94 8.56 -3.04
N VAL A 231 27.45 8.60 -4.27
CA VAL A 231 28.29 8.52 -5.46
C VAL A 231 29.22 9.73 -5.43
N PRO A 232 30.55 9.57 -5.33
CA PRO A 232 31.44 10.70 -5.49
C PRO A 232 31.34 11.14 -6.95
N VAL A 233 30.83 12.36 -7.16
CA VAL A 233 30.82 13.04 -8.45
C VAL A 233 32.26 13.05 -8.98
N PRO A 234 32.52 12.46 -10.17
CA PRO A 234 33.81 12.63 -10.83
C PRO A 234 33.81 14.06 -11.39
N THR A 235 34.41 14.99 -10.65
CA THR A 235 34.81 16.28 -11.18
C THR A 235 36.06 16.05 -12.01
N ASP A 236 35.85 15.71 -13.27
CA ASP A 236 36.90 15.82 -14.26
C ASP A 236 36.41 16.71 -15.39
N ARG A 237 37.00 17.91 -15.47
CA ARG A 237 37.48 18.52 -16.72
C ARG A 237 38.09 19.90 -16.47
N THR A 238 39.42 19.90 -16.55
CA THR A 238 40.24 20.81 -17.37
C THR A 238 40.05 22.32 -17.19
N SER A 239 41.09 22.99 -16.68
CA SER A 239 41.79 24.03 -17.47
C SER A 239 43.14 24.44 -16.87
N THR A 240 44.14 24.36 -17.75
CA THR A 240 45.27 25.30 -17.92
C THR A 240 46.40 25.38 -16.88
N GLY A 241 47.58 24.93 -17.32
CA GLY A 241 48.81 25.73 -17.22
C GLY A 241 49.71 25.47 -16.02
N PHE A 242 50.79 24.71 -16.21
CA PHE A 242 52.13 25.26 -16.47
C PHE A 242 53.18 24.16 -16.35
N ILE A 243 53.90 23.97 -17.46
CA ILE A 243 55.14 23.23 -17.54
C ILE A 243 56.22 24.05 -16.81
N HIS A 244 56.95 23.45 -15.87
CA HIS A 244 58.34 23.85 -15.66
C HIS A 244 59.21 22.64 -15.35
N PHE A 245 60.06 22.34 -16.32
CA PHE A 245 61.18 21.43 -16.28
C PHE A 245 62.36 22.01 -15.50
N TYR A 246 63.24 21.07 -15.10
CA TYR A 246 64.70 21.13 -14.92
C TYR A 246 65.26 21.18 -13.49
N PRO A 247 66.51 20.71 -13.27
CA PRO A 247 67.15 19.50 -13.83
C PRO A 247 67.84 18.62 -12.76
N LEU A 248 68.17 17.40 -13.17
CA LEU A 248 69.21 16.57 -12.56
C LEU A 248 70.60 17.13 -12.88
N GLN A 249 71.46 17.17 -11.85
CA GLN A 249 72.89 16.87 -11.92
C GLN A 249 73.24 15.96 -10.74
#